data_AF-A0A2G6MY08-F1
#
_entry.id   AF-A0A2G6MY08-F1
#
_cell.length_a   1.000
_cell.length_b   1.000
_cell.length_c   1.000
_cell.angle_alpha   90.00
_cell.angle_beta   90.00
_cell.angle_gamma   90.00
#
_symmetry.space_group_name_H-M   'P 1'
#
loop_
_entity.id
_entity.type
_entity.pdbx_description
1 polymer ?
#
loop_
_entity_poly.entity_id
_entity_poly.type
_entity_poly.pdbx_seq_one_letter_code
_entity_poly.pdbx_strand_id
1 'polypeptide(L)'
;MQKEQIIKRPWCPFCGHMVEKAVDLPDRKMQEFTVGNCSCGAVYSCDPTGHNVGSAMVETLVHACGDNWDLAWELLPEDDYLTGRVENYDEQTHQIAELGHIDGRIVRGVLYFVRLHTEISDIAERVRKKKEQGVVEAETKSGYRPPPVEPVSDDGRKPQRATKKMVRELAAAGDEDALVSLCLDDRKTLRLMQRFLYDPVEENRWRLAWLFGRVTARVATRDPGQVSELVHRLLEACSDSAATPWGMIETIGSVVAARPDIFGAFTRHLLGFVSADSTRVQVIWALAEIAQSRPDLVRETPFYSTFHFLNHPDPQVRGQVARLLGRITASEAVMQLMGLYQDQEEIVIWEAGEPVVTTVAEQAARAIQNIQGSKEK
;
A
#
# COMPACT_ATOMS: atom_id res chain seq x y z
N MET A 1 -31.00 -43.31 13.13
CA MET A 1 -29.53 -43.46 13.06
C MET A 1 -28.95 -42.17 12.48
N GLN A 2 -28.39 -41.31 13.31
CA GLN A 2 -27.55 -40.20 12.83
C GLN A 2 -26.35 -40.84 12.11
N LYS A 3 -26.15 -40.52 10.83
CA LYS A 3 -24.94 -40.93 10.13
C LYS A 3 -23.77 -40.23 10.83
N GLU A 4 -22.89 -41.01 11.47
CA GLU A 4 -21.64 -40.50 12.02
C GLU A 4 -20.89 -39.76 10.90
N GLN A 5 -20.70 -38.46 11.08
CA GLN A 5 -19.94 -37.64 10.15
C GLN A 5 -18.47 -38.04 10.29
N ILE A 6 -17.90 -38.61 9.23
CA ILE A 6 -16.46 -38.90 9.17
C ILE A 6 -15.75 -37.55 8.98
N ILE A 7 -15.23 -37.02 10.09
CA ILE A 7 -14.49 -35.76 10.12
C ILE A 7 -13.07 -36.01 9.58
N LYS A 8 -12.70 -35.37 8.47
CA LYS A 8 -11.33 -35.40 7.93
C LYS A 8 -10.61 -34.08 8.20
N ARG A 9 -9.36 -34.18 8.62
CA ARG A 9 -8.47 -33.00 8.73
C ARG A 9 -7.97 -32.59 7.35
N PRO A 10 -7.75 -31.30 7.10
CA PRO A 10 -7.20 -30.82 5.83
C PRO A 10 -5.76 -31.32 5.61
N TRP A 11 -5.43 -31.62 4.35
CA TRP A 11 -4.13 -32.14 3.96
C TRP A 11 -3.54 -31.36 2.78
N CYS A 12 -2.23 -31.43 2.62
CA CYS A 12 -1.54 -30.90 1.45
C CYS A 12 -1.67 -31.90 0.27
N PRO A 13 -2.16 -31.47 -0.90
CA PRO A 13 -2.35 -32.36 -2.05
C PRO A 13 -1.03 -32.88 -2.64
N PHE A 14 0.10 -32.22 -2.36
CA PHE A 14 1.40 -32.61 -2.92
C PHE A 14 2.17 -33.63 -2.08
N CYS A 15 2.01 -33.59 -0.75
CA CYS A 15 2.79 -34.46 0.15
C CYS A 15 1.95 -35.28 1.12
N GLY A 16 0.63 -35.06 1.18
CA GLY A 16 -0.29 -35.79 2.05
C GLY A 16 -0.22 -35.43 3.54
N HIS A 17 0.71 -34.57 3.96
CA HIS A 17 0.77 -34.11 5.35
C HIS A 17 -0.45 -33.26 5.71
N MET A 18 -0.86 -33.34 6.98
CA MET A 18 -1.89 -32.46 7.53
C MET A 18 -1.35 -31.02 7.55
N VAL A 19 -2.20 -30.08 7.17
CA VAL A 19 -1.87 -28.66 7.18
C VAL A 19 -2.51 -27.97 8.37
N GLU A 20 -1.88 -26.91 8.85
CA GLU A 20 -2.44 -26.09 9.91
C GLU A 20 -3.55 -25.17 9.38
N LYS A 21 -4.24 -24.48 10.30
CA LYS A 21 -5.23 -23.49 9.91
C LYS A 21 -4.52 -22.31 9.26
N ALA A 22 -5.02 -21.90 8.09
CA ALA A 22 -4.57 -20.66 7.45
C ALA A 22 -4.82 -19.48 8.39
N VAL A 23 -3.85 -18.57 8.50
CA VAL A 23 -3.88 -17.42 9.38
C VAL A 23 -3.60 -16.13 8.61
N ASP A 24 -4.02 -15.01 9.18
CA ASP A 24 -3.54 -13.70 8.74
C ASP A 24 -2.08 -13.55 9.17
N LEU A 25 -1.17 -13.41 8.20
CA LEU A 25 0.23 -13.16 8.50
C LEU A 25 0.45 -11.66 8.82
N PRO A 26 1.27 -11.31 9.84
CA PRO A 26 1.44 -9.94 10.32
C PRO A 26 1.97 -8.95 9.26
N ASP A 27 2.79 -9.42 8.33
CA ASP A 27 3.52 -8.57 7.37
C ASP A 27 2.95 -8.59 5.94
N ARG A 28 1.72 -9.13 5.74
CA ARG A 28 1.14 -9.25 4.40
C ARG A 28 0.53 -7.94 3.90
N LYS A 29 0.92 -7.58 2.66
CA LYS A 29 0.48 -6.36 1.97
C LYS A 29 -0.92 -6.47 1.34
N MET A 30 -1.49 -7.67 1.22
CA MET A 30 -2.86 -7.92 0.76
C MET A 30 -3.56 -8.95 1.66
N GLN A 31 -4.79 -8.63 2.09
CA GLN A 31 -5.58 -9.41 3.06
C GLN A 31 -6.97 -9.75 2.46
N GLU A 32 -7.04 -10.46 1.34
CA GLU A 32 -8.31 -11.05 0.88
C GLU A 32 -8.51 -12.47 1.44
N PHE A 33 -7.43 -13.27 1.51
CA PHE A 33 -7.48 -14.65 2.00
C PHE A 33 -6.45 -14.90 3.10
N THR A 34 -6.82 -15.75 4.08
CA THR A 34 -5.85 -16.27 5.05
C THR A 34 -4.90 -17.24 4.36
N VAL A 35 -3.65 -17.34 4.81
CA VAL A 35 -2.63 -18.20 4.19
C VAL A 35 -1.93 -19.11 5.18
N GLY A 36 -1.33 -20.16 4.66
CA GLY A 36 -0.45 -21.03 5.42
C GLY A 36 0.60 -21.69 4.54
N ASN A 37 1.54 -22.34 5.21
CA ASN A 37 2.66 -23.02 4.57
C ASN A 37 2.65 -24.50 4.96
N CYS A 38 3.00 -25.37 4.01
CA CYS A 38 3.25 -26.77 4.26
C CYS A 38 4.77 -27.01 4.33
N SER A 39 5.20 -27.93 5.19
CA SER A 39 6.61 -28.31 5.35
C SER A 39 7.28 -28.80 4.07
N CYS A 40 6.50 -29.24 3.08
CA CYS A 40 7.02 -29.65 1.79
C CYS A 40 7.38 -28.46 0.87
N GLY A 41 7.12 -27.22 1.26
CA GLY A 41 7.34 -26.01 0.47
C GLY A 41 6.11 -25.53 -0.32
N ALA A 42 4.95 -26.17 -0.14
CA ALA A 42 3.70 -25.69 -0.73
C ALA A 42 3.11 -24.56 0.12
N VAL A 43 2.58 -23.55 -0.55
CA VAL A 43 1.84 -22.43 0.04
C VAL A 43 0.36 -22.63 -0.24
N TYR A 44 -0.50 -22.23 0.70
CA TYR A 44 -1.94 -22.30 0.48
C TYR A 44 -2.68 -21.08 1.02
N SER A 45 -3.82 -20.79 0.41
CA SER A 45 -4.79 -19.81 0.89
C SER A 45 -6.15 -20.47 1.15
N CYS A 46 -6.97 -19.82 1.96
CA CYS A 46 -8.34 -20.23 2.24
C CYS A 46 -9.33 -19.22 1.67
N ASP A 47 -10.20 -19.68 0.76
CA ASP A 47 -11.46 -19.02 0.41
C ASP A 47 -12.60 -19.68 1.21
N PRO A 48 -13.13 -19.04 2.27
CA PRO A 48 -14.19 -19.63 3.09
C PRO A 48 -15.52 -19.81 2.34
N THR A 49 -15.71 -19.08 1.24
CA THR A 49 -16.97 -19.06 0.47
C THR A 49 -16.96 -20.06 -0.68
N GLY A 50 -15.79 -20.35 -1.23
CA GLY A 50 -15.60 -21.16 -2.44
C GLY A 50 -16.00 -20.45 -3.75
N HIS A 51 -16.37 -19.17 -3.71
CA HIS A 51 -16.77 -18.40 -4.90
C HIS A 51 -15.63 -17.58 -5.51
N ASN A 52 -14.57 -17.31 -4.75
CA ASN A 52 -13.47 -16.42 -5.14
C ASN A 52 -12.16 -17.19 -5.38
N VAL A 53 -12.25 -18.46 -5.78
CA VAL A 53 -11.09 -19.36 -5.95
C VAL A 53 -10.08 -18.82 -6.97
N GLY A 54 -10.53 -18.06 -7.98
CA GLY A 54 -9.62 -17.41 -8.93
C GLY A 54 -8.74 -16.34 -8.28
N SER A 55 -9.31 -15.50 -7.41
CA SER A 55 -8.55 -14.52 -6.63
C SER A 55 -7.64 -15.21 -5.63
N ALA A 56 -8.13 -16.26 -4.95
CA ALA A 56 -7.34 -17.05 -4.01
C ALA A 56 -6.14 -17.70 -4.69
N MET A 57 -6.30 -18.21 -5.92
CA MET A 57 -5.21 -18.74 -6.74
C MET A 57 -4.12 -17.69 -7.00
N VAL A 58 -4.50 -16.52 -7.52
CA VAL A 58 -3.54 -15.44 -7.83
C VAL A 58 -2.81 -15.02 -6.56
N GLU A 59 -3.53 -14.83 -5.46
CA GLU A 59 -2.93 -14.43 -4.19
C GLU A 59 -1.97 -15.50 -3.63
N THR A 60 -2.34 -16.78 -3.75
CA THR A 60 -1.48 -17.91 -3.32
C THR A 60 -0.19 -17.95 -4.13
N LEU A 61 -0.28 -17.74 -5.45
CA LEU A 61 0.88 -17.76 -6.35
C LEU A 61 1.84 -16.61 -6.06
N VAL A 62 1.31 -15.40 -5.90
CA VAL A 62 2.10 -14.21 -5.51
C VAL A 62 2.80 -14.45 -4.18
N HIS A 63 2.09 -15.03 -3.21
CA HIS A 63 2.67 -15.33 -1.92
C HIS A 63 3.76 -16.39 -2.00
N ALA A 64 3.55 -17.44 -2.80
CA ALA A 64 4.59 -18.44 -3.09
C ALA A 64 5.84 -17.82 -3.71
N CYS A 65 5.69 -16.74 -4.48
CA CYS A 65 6.78 -15.97 -5.09
C CYS A 65 7.42 -14.93 -4.13
N GLY A 66 7.16 -14.99 -2.83
CA GLY A 66 7.69 -14.02 -1.86
C GLY A 66 7.10 -12.62 -2.03
N ASP A 67 5.81 -12.55 -2.34
CA ASP A 67 5.05 -11.32 -2.62
C ASP A 67 5.64 -10.51 -3.79
N ASN A 68 6.24 -11.19 -4.77
CA ASN A 68 6.71 -10.62 -6.03
C ASN A 68 5.69 -10.85 -7.15
N TRP A 69 4.91 -9.82 -7.43
CA TRP A 69 3.90 -9.82 -8.49
C TRP A 69 4.47 -10.04 -9.88
N ASP A 70 5.58 -9.37 -10.20
CA ASP A 70 6.16 -9.39 -11.54
C ASP A 70 6.64 -10.81 -11.86
N LEU A 71 7.29 -11.47 -10.88
CA LEU A 71 7.68 -12.88 -11.01
C LEU A 71 6.45 -13.79 -11.14
N ALA A 72 5.44 -13.64 -10.29
CA ALA A 72 4.26 -14.51 -10.29
C ALA A 72 3.50 -14.49 -11.63
N TRP A 73 3.45 -13.35 -12.31
CA TRP A 73 2.81 -13.22 -13.63
C TRP A 73 3.60 -13.83 -14.79
N GLU A 74 4.90 -14.04 -14.62
CA GLU A 74 5.75 -14.67 -15.63
C GLU A 74 5.75 -16.20 -15.54
N LEU A 75 5.29 -16.77 -14.43
CA LEU A 75 5.27 -18.22 -14.22
C LEU A 75 4.13 -18.90 -14.96
N LEU A 76 4.44 -20.06 -15.55
CA LEU A 76 3.48 -20.92 -16.24
C LEU A 76 3.06 -22.11 -15.34
N PRO A 77 1.76 -22.43 -15.23
CA PRO A 77 1.29 -23.63 -14.54
C PRO A 77 1.92 -24.90 -15.15
N GLU A 78 2.19 -25.89 -14.31
CA GLU A 78 2.82 -27.19 -14.61
C GLU A 78 4.31 -27.11 -15.02
N ASP A 79 4.75 -26.03 -15.66
CA ASP A 79 6.16 -25.81 -16.03
C ASP A 79 6.97 -25.23 -14.85
N ASP A 80 6.43 -24.20 -14.19
CA ASP A 80 7.13 -23.47 -13.12
C ASP A 80 6.56 -23.76 -11.73
N TYR A 81 5.30 -24.15 -11.65
CA TYR A 81 4.62 -24.45 -10.40
C TYR A 81 3.47 -25.44 -10.59
N LEU A 82 3.18 -26.17 -9.53
CA LEU A 82 2.04 -27.08 -9.43
C LEU A 82 0.93 -26.44 -8.62
N THR A 83 -0.31 -26.77 -8.97
CA THR A 83 -1.50 -26.33 -8.23
C THR A 83 -2.22 -27.51 -7.60
N GLY A 84 -2.96 -27.26 -6.53
CA GLY A 84 -3.78 -28.27 -5.88
C GLY A 84 -4.93 -27.63 -5.14
N ARG A 85 -6.01 -28.38 -4.93
CA ARG A 85 -7.21 -27.86 -4.26
C ARG A 85 -7.78 -28.89 -3.31
N VAL A 86 -8.22 -28.42 -2.16
CA VAL A 86 -9.04 -29.18 -1.22
C VAL A 86 -10.36 -28.46 -1.06
N GLU A 87 -11.44 -29.12 -1.44
CA GLU A 87 -12.80 -28.57 -1.42
C GLU A 87 -13.56 -28.98 -0.14
N ASN A 88 -14.71 -28.34 0.08
CA ASN A 88 -15.57 -28.55 1.25
C ASN A 88 -14.82 -28.31 2.57
N TYR A 89 -13.89 -27.36 2.58
CA TYR A 89 -13.18 -26.93 3.77
C TYR A 89 -14.04 -25.98 4.61
N ASP A 90 -14.13 -26.27 5.90
CA ASP A 90 -14.72 -25.38 6.89
C ASP A 90 -13.62 -24.69 7.71
N GLU A 91 -13.51 -23.38 7.52
CA GLU A 91 -12.54 -22.55 8.22
C GLU A 91 -12.78 -22.48 9.73
N GLN A 92 -14.04 -22.55 10.18
CA GLN A 92 -14.38 -22.40 11.60
C GLN A 92 -13.84 -23.57 12.42
N THR A 93 -14.12 -24.79 11.96
CA THR A 93 -13.72 -26.02 12.64
C THR A 93 -12.38 -26.57 12.15
N HIS A 94 -11.83 -26.02 11.06
CA HIS A 94 -10.63 -26.49 10.38
C HIS A 94 -10.74 -27.97 9.95
N GLN A 95 -11.79 -28.29 9.19
CA GLN A 95 -12.16 -29.65 8.80
C GLN A 95 -12.65 -29.72 7.35
N ILE A 96 -12.60 -30.91 6.75
CA ILE A 96 -13.16 -31.20 5.43
C ILE A 96 -14.49 -31.94 5.58
N ALA A 97 -15.55 -31.35 5.03
CA ALA A 97 -16.90 -31.90 5.02
C ALA A 97 -17.08 -32.82 3.79
N GLU A 98 -16.94 -34.14 3.94
CA GLU A 98 -17.07 -35.07 2.79
C GLU A 98 -18.42 -34.98 2.07
N LEU A 99 -19.49 -34.76 2.84
CA LEU A 99 -20.84 -34.64 2.30
C LEU A 99 -21.17 -33.20 1.86
N GLY A 100 -20.26 -32.23 2.02
CA GLY A 100 -20.51 -30.81 1.73
C GLY A 100 -21.35 -30.07 2.78
N HIS A 101 -21.58 -30.69 3.95
CA HIS A 101 -22.34 -30.09 5.05
C HIS A 101 -21.77 -30.51 6.42
N ILE A 102 -21.74 -29.58 7.37
CA ILE A 102 -21.41 -29.83 8.80
C ILE A 102 -22.54 -29.22 9.63
N ASP A 103 -23.11 -29.99 10.56
CA ASP A 103 -24.19 -29.55 11.46
C ASP A 103 -25.37 -28.81 10.77
N GLY A 104 -25.73 -29.22 9.54
CA GLY A 104 -26.81 -28.61 8.76
C GLY A 104 -26.43 -27.33 8.00
N ARG A 105 -25.20 -26.83 8.16
CA ARG A 105 -24.61 -25.75 7.36
C ARG A 105 -23.93 -26.33 6.12
N ILE A 106 -24.16 -25.75 4.95
CA ILE A 106 -23.44 -26.08 3.72
C ILE A 106 -22.00 -25.55 3.82
N VAL A 107 -21.03 -26.40 3.54
CA VAL A 107 -19.60 -26.07 3.55
C VAL A 107 -19.09 -26.08 2.12
N ARG A 108 -18.66 -24.92 1.63
CA ARG A 108 -18.14 -24.73 0.26
C ARG A 108 -16.71 -24.17 0.22
N GLY A 109 -16.10 -23.95 1.38
CA GLY A 109 -14.79 -23.35 1.46
C GLY A 109 -13.74 -24.20 0.75
N VAL A 110 -12.65 -23.53 0.37
CA VAL A 110 -11.60 -24.09 -0.47
C VAL A 110 -10.26 -23.73 0.12
N LEU A 111 -9.39 -24.72 0.26
CA LEU A 111 -7.96 -24.48 0.38
C LEU A 111 -7.33 -24.62 -1.01
N TYR A 112 -6.73 -23.55 -1.49
CA TYR A 112 -6.02 -23.53 -2.76
C TYR A 112 -4.52 -23.58 -2.49
N PHE A 113 -3.81 -24.49 -3.16
CA PHE A 113 -2.40 -24.77 -2.95
C PHE A 113 -1.59 -24.44 -4.20
N VAL A 114 -0.41 -23.85 -3.99
CA VAL A 114 0.63 -23.64 -5.00
C VAL A 114 1.94 -24.22 -4.48
N ARG A 115 2.67 -24.93 -5.34
CA ARG A 115 4.03 -25.41 -5.05
C ARG A 115 4.94 -25.04 -6.21
N LEU A 116 5.89 -24.14 -5.98
CA LEU A 116 6.90 -23.81 -6.98
C LEU A 116 7.84 -25.01 -7.21
N HIS A 117 8.34 -25.14 -8.45
CA HIS A 117 9.48 -26.01 -8.72
C HIS A 117 10.74 -25.48 -8.03
N THR A 118 11.68 -26.38 -7.73
CA THR A 118 12.85 -26.07 -6.88
C THR A 118 13.65 -24.87 -7.39
N GLU A 119 13.87 -24.77 -8.70
CA GLU A 119 14.63 -23.67 -9.31
C GLU A 119 13.92 -22.31 -9.13
N ILE A 120 12.59 -22.29 -9.31
CA ILE A 120 11.77 -21.09 -9.14
C ILE A 120 11.66 -20.71 -7.65
N SER A 121 11.52 -21.70 -6.77
CA SER A 121 11.53 -21.51 -5.32
C SER A 121 12.84 -20.86 -4.84
N ASP A 122 13.99 -21.31 -5.37
CA ASP A 122 15.30 -20.75 -5.04
C ASP A 122 15.44 -19.29 -5.54
N ILE A 123 14.90 -18.99 -6.73
CA ILE A 123 14.86 -17.62 -7.26
C ILE A 123 13.98 -16.73 -6.37
N ALA A 124 12.77 -17.18 -6.05
CA ALA A 124 11.85 -16.47 -5.18
C ALA A 124 12.47 -16.21 -3.79
N GLU A 125 13.15 -17.20 -3.20
CA GLU A 125 13.87 -17.03 -1.93
C GLU A 125 15.01 -16.02 -2.02
N ARG A 126 15.81 -16.05 -3.10
CA ARG A 126 16.93 -15.11 -3.29
C ARG A 126 16.43 -13.67 -3.47
N VAL A 127 15.37 -13.50 -4.26
CA VAL A 127 14.73 -12.20 -4.46
C VAL A 127 14.13 -11.71 -3.14
N ARG A 128 13.44 -12.58 -2.40
CA ARG A 128 12.89 -12.26 -1.08
C ARG A 128 14.00 -11.83 -0.11
N LYS A 129 15.06 -12.61 0.05
CA LYS A 129 16.20 -12.29 0.93
C LYS A 129 16.89 -10.98 0.54
N LYS A 130 17.08 -10.72 -0.76
CA LYS A 130 17.69 -9.47 -1.24
C LYS A 130 16.78 -8.26 -1.01
N LYS A 131 15.46 -8.43 -1.16
CA LYS A 131 14.46 -7.40 -0.90
C LYS A 131 14.31 -7.15 0.60
N GLU A 132 14.25 -8.18 1.43
CA GLU A 132 14.24 -8.08 2.90
C GLU A 132 15.52 -7.40 3.42
N GLN A 133 16.71 -7.79 2.94
CA GLN A 133 17.97 -7.15 3.33
C GLN A 133 18.05 -5.69 2.87
N GLY A 134 17.63 -5.38 1.64
CA GLY A 134 17.61 -4.02 1.11
C GLY A 134 16.58 -3.13 1.82
N VAL A 135 15.39 -3.65 2.12
CA VAL A 135 14.33 -2.92 2.82
C VAL A 135 14.69 -2.68 4.29
N VAL A 136 15.22 -3.68 5.01
CA VAL A 136 15.61 -3.52 6.41
C VAL A 136 16.80 -2.55 6.55
N GLU A 137 17.80 -2.62 5.66
CA GLU A 137 18.91 -1.66 5.68
C GLU A 137 18.47 -0.23 5.31
N ALA A 138 17.59 -0.08 4.32
CA ALA A 138 17.03 1.22 3.93
C ALA A 138 16.14 1.82 5.03
N GLU A 139 15.29 1.01 5.66
CA GLU A 139 14.45 1.42 6.79
C GLU A 139 15.30 1.83 8.00
N THR A 140 16.34 1.06 8.33
CA THR A 140 17.24 1.39 9.45
C THR A 140 18.01 2.69 9.22
N LYS A 141 18.43 2.98 7.97
CA LYS A 141 19.09 4.24 7.60
C LYS A 141 18.14 5.43 7.50
N SER A 142 16.87 5.20 7.15
CA SER A 142 15.86 6.27 6.98
C SER A 142 15.47 6.96 8.29
N GLY A 143 15.66 6.30 9.44
CA GLY A 143 15.14 6.77 10.73
C GLY A 143 13.61 6.67 10.85
N TYR A 144 12.92 6.10 9.85
CA TYR A 144 11.49 5.84 9.88
C TYR A 144 11.16 4.81 10.97
N ARG A 145 10.06 5.05 11.69
CA ARG A 145 9.51 4.11 12.66
C ARG A 145 8.02 3.94 12.41
N PRO A 146 7.54 2.72 12.16
CA PRO A 146 6.11 2.44 12.09
C PRO A 146 5.40 2.92 13.37
N PRO A 147 4.15 3.39 13.26
CA PRO A 147 3.36 3.73 14.44
C PRO A 147 3.12 2.49 15.31
N PRO A 148 2.92 2.67 16.64
CA PRO A 148 2.56 1.56 17.52
C PRO A 148 1.23 0.93 17.09
N VAL A 149 1.08 -0.37 17.34
CA VAL A 149 -0.14 -1.09 17.00
C VAL A 149 -1.33 -0.51 17.77
N GLU A 150 -2.41 -0.17 17.06
CA GLU A 150 -3.63 0.36 17.69
C GLU A 150 -4.17 -0.62 18.74
N PRO A 151 -4.66 -0.17 19.90
CA PRO A 151 -5.22 -1.06 20.91
C PRO A 151 -6.43 -1.82 20.36
N VAL A 152 -6.66 -3.04 20.87
CA VAL A 152 -7.94 -3.73 20.60
C VAL A 152 -9.03 -2.91 21.28
N SER A 153 -10.14 -2.67 20.58
CA SER A 153 -11.30 -1.99 21.15
C SER A 153 -11.75 -2.69 22.44
N ASP A 154 -12.09 -1.92 23.48
CA ASP A 154 -12.53 -2.45 24.78
C ASP A 154 -13.65 -3.49 24.59
N ASP A 155 -13.54 -4.60 25.34
CA ASP A 155 -14.29 -5.87 25.23
C ASP A 155 -15.79 -5.77 25.64
N GLY A 156 -16.42 -4.65 25.29
CA GLY A 156 -17.81 -4.31 25.57
C GLY A 156 -18.34 -3.11 24.78
N ARG A 157 -17.49 -2.40 24.02
CA ARG A 157 -17.94 -1.32 23.12
C ARG A 157 -18.63 -1.92 21.90
N LYS A 158 -19.88 -1.50 21.63
CA LYS A 158 -20.57 -1.89 20.39
C LYS A 158 -19.94 -1.15 19.20
N PRO A 159 -19.65 -1.84 18.08
CA PRO A 159 -19.08 -1.21 16.90
C PRO A 159 -20.03 -0.14 16.36
N GLN A 160 -19.49 1.04 16.07
CA GLN A 160 -20.25 2.18 15.59
C GLN A 160 -20.32 2.20 14.05
N ARG A 161 -21.53 2.36 13.48
CA ARG A 161 -21.69 2.52 12.03
C ARG A 161 -21.37 3.93 11.57
N ALA A 162 -20.64 4.04 10.46
CA ALA A 162 -20.25 5.33 9.92
C ALA A 162 -21.40 6.01 9.15
N THR A 163 -21.64 7.28 9.46
CA THR A 163 -22.58 8.14 8.73
C THR A 163 -21.86 9.31 8.08
N LYS A 164 -22.39 9.81 6.96
CA LYS A 164 -21.77 10.96 6.24
C LYS A 164 -21.63 12.20 7.13
N LYS A 165 -22.62 12.46 8.00
CA LYS A 165 -22.59 13.60 8.92
C LYS A 165 -21.45 13.46 9.93
N MET A 166 -21.37 12.30 10.59
CA MET A 166 -20.36 12.03 11.60
C MET A 166 -18.95 12.08 11.03
N VAL A 167 -18.70 11.42 9.89
CA VAL A 167 -17.38 11.46 9.24
C VAL A 167 -16.99 12.88 8.84
N ARG A 168 -17.96 13.71 8.38
CA ARG A 168 -17.69 15.12 8.07
C ARG A 168 -17.29 15.91 9.30
N GLU A 169 -18.02 15.76 10.41
CA GLU A 169 -17.75 16.48 11.65
C GLU A 169 -16.39 16.11 12.21
N LEU A 170 -16.05 14.82 12.23
CA LEU A 170 -14.74 14.35 12.69
C LEU A 170 -13.60 14.82 11.77
N ALA A 171 -13.78 14.74 10.45
CA ALA A 171 -12.77 15.22 9.49
C ALA A 171 -12.56 16.74 9.58
N ALA A 172 -13.62 17.52 9.76
CA ALA A 172 -13.53 18.97 9.93
C ALA A 172 -12.87 19.36 11.27
N ALA A 173 -13.07 18.56 12.32
CA ALA A 173 -12.42 18.74 13.60
C ALA A 173 -10.96 18.26 13.62
N GLY A 174 -10.51 17.51 12.61
CA GLY A 174 -9.20 16.84 12.62
C GLY A 174 -9.09 15.78 13.72
N ASP A 175 -10.21 15.17 14.14
CA ASP A 175 -10.23 14.19 15.22
C ASP A 175 -9.71 12.83 14.73
N GLU A 176 -8.38 12.69 14.74
CA GLU A 176 -7.68 11.49 14.30
C GLU A 176 -8.09 10.25 15.09
N ASP A 177 -8.19 10.34 16.42
CA ASP A 177 -8.50 9.21 17.29
C ASP A 177 -9.90 8.65 17.01
N ALA A 178 -10.90 9.53 16.91
CA ALA A 178 -12.25 9.12 16.59
C ALA A 178 -12.36 8.56 15.16
N LEU A 179 -11.64 9.12 14.19
CA LEU A 179 -11.61 8.60 12.82
C LEU A 179 -10.97 7.22 12.72
N VAL A 180 -9.85 6.98 13.42
CA VAL A 180 -9.20 5.67 13.47
C VAL A 180 -10.14 4.65 14.10
N SER A 181 -10.73 4.95 15.26
CA SER A 181 -11.71 4.08 15.91
C SER A 181 -12.88 3.75 14.99
N LEU A 182 -13.41 4.75 14.28
CA LEU A 182 -14.54 4.55 13.37
C LEU A 182 -14.16 3.77 12.10
N CYS A 183 -12.93 3.90 11.60
CA CYS A 183 -12.43 3.10 10.49
C CYS A 183 -12.28 1.61 10.84
N LEU A 184 -11.95 1.31 12.10
CA LEU A 184 -11.85 -0.06 12.63
C LEU A 184 -13.24 -0.65 12.94
N ASP A 185 -14.21 0.18 13.33
CA ASP A 185 -15.61 -0.24 13.54
C ASP A 185 -16.38 -0.45 12.21
N ASP A 186 -16.14 0.39 11.20
CA ASP A 186 -16.85 0.35 9.90
C ASP A 186 -15.95 0.77 8.72
N ARG A 187 -15.63 -0.18 7.84
CA ARG A 187 -14.81 0.04 6.63
C ARG A 187 -15.39 1.07 5.66
N LYS A 188 -16.65 1.45 5.83
CA LYS A 188 -17.29 2.51 5.04
C LYS A 188 -16.70 3.89 5.34
N THR A 189 -16.05 4.08 6.49
CA THR A 189 -15.50 5.37 6.94
C THR A 189 -14.55 5.98 5.93
N LEU A 190 -13.54 5.24 5.47
CA LEU A 190 -12.60 5.73 4.46
C LEU A 190 -13.30 6.11 3.15
N ARG A 191 -14.33 5.35 2.74
CA ARG A 191 -15.13 5.69 1.55
C ARG A 191 -15.94 6.97 1.73
N LEU A 192 -16.45 7.23 2.93
CA LEU A 192 -17.16 8.47 3.24
C LEU A 192 -16.20 9.65 3.31
N MET A 193 -15.00 9.47 3.88
CA MET A 193 -13.94 10.47 3.89
C MET A 193 -13.53 10.85 2.46
N GLN A 194 -13.39 9.86 1.57
CA GLN A 194 -12.98 10.06 0.17
C GLN A 194 -13.92 11.02 -0.58
N ARG A 195 -15.22 11.04 -0.22
CA ARG A 195 -16.21 11.95 -0.85
C ARG A 195 -15.96 13.42 -0.55
N PHE A 196 -15.13 13.74 0.43
CA PHE A 196 -14.78 15.12 0.79
C PHE A 196 -13.49 15.60 0.09
N LEU A 197 -12.80 14.75 -0.67
CA LEU A 197 -11.64 15.16 -1.48
C LEU A 197 -12.01 16.08 -2.66
N TYR A 198 -13.29 16.13 -3.03
CA TYR A 198 -13.83 17.02 -4.06
C TYR A 198 -14.29 18.39 -3.50
N ASP A 199 -13.65 18.87 -2.43
CA ASP A 199 -13.94 20.19 -1.90
C ASP A 199 -13.48 21.28 -2.90
N PRO A 200 -14.31 22.31 -3.19
CA PRO A 200 -13.92 23.37 -4.12
C PRO A 200 -12.75 24.21 -3.59
N VAL A 201 -12.54 24.26 -2.27
CA VAL A 201 -11.40 24.95 -1.66
C VAL A 201 -10.21 24.02 -1.64
N GLU A 202 -9.13 24.41 -2.32
CA GLU A 202 -7.90 23.61 -2.41
C GLU A 202 -7.30 23.29 -1.04
N GLU A 203 -7.26 24.27 -0.14
CA GLU A 203 -6.70 24.09 1.21
C GLU A 203 -7.39 22.97 2.00
N ASN A 204 -8.71 22.84 1.84
CA ASN A 204 -9.48 21.77 2.48
C ASN A 204 -9.07 20.39 1.95
N ARG A 205 -8.76 20.29 0.65
CA ARG A 205 -8.31 19.05 0.01
C ARG A 205 -6.94 18.61 0.54
N TRP A 206 -6.00 19.55 0.66
CA TRP A 206 -4.67 19.29 1.21
C TRP A 206 -4.70 18.89 2.67
N ARG A 207 -5.46 19.60 3.51
CA ARG A 207 -5.67 19.23 4.92
C ARG A 207 -6.28 17.85 5.06
N LEU A 208 -7.29 17.54 4.25
CA LEU A 208 -7.92 16.22 4.26
C LEU A 208 -6.98 15.11 3.78
N ALA A 209 -6.19 15.34 2.73
CA ALA A 209 -5.19 14.39 2.26
C ALA A 209 -4.14 14.07 3.34
N TRP A 210 -3.66 15.10 4.05
CA TRP A 210 -2.76 14.92 5.19
C TRP A 210 -3.42 14.12 6.33
N LEU A 211 -4.66 14.45 6.68
CA LEU A 211 -5.44 13.71 7.68
C LEU A 211 -5.63 12.24 7.29
N PHE A 212 -5.84 11.96 6.00
CA PHE A 212 -5.86 10.58 5.49
C PHE A 212 -4.56 9.85 5.79
N GLY A 213 -3.39 10.45 5.51
CA GLY A 213 -2.09 9.85 5.82
C GLY A 213 -1.97 9.49 7.31
N ARG A 214 -2.36 10.42 8.20
CA ARG A 214 -2.36 10.23 9.66
C ARG A 214 -3.27 9.08 10.11
N VAL A 215 -4.53 9.09 9.67
CA VAL A 215 -5.53 8.09 10.05
C VAL A 215 -5.18 6.72 9.49
N THR A 216 -4.86 6.64 8.19
CA THR A 216 -4.57 5.36 7.53
C THR A 216 -3.29 4.72 8.04
N ALA A 217 -2.29 5.51 8.47
CA ALA A 217 -1.07 4.96 9.05
C ALA A 217 -1.34 4.12 10.30
N ARG A 218 -2.26 4.60 11.14
CA ARG A 218 -2.73 3.95 12.36
C ARG A 218 -3.67 2.79 12.06
N VAL A 219 -4.66 2.98 11.19
CA VAL A 219 -5.59 1.91 10.75
C VAL A 219 -4.82 0.72 10.16
N ALA A 220 -3.78 0.98 9.38
CA ALA A 220 -2.95 -0.05 8.76
C ALA A 220 -2.14 -0.90 9.76
N THR A 221 -2.11 -0.54 11.05
CA THR A 221 -1.52 -1.42 12.08
C THR A 221 -2.44 -2.60 12.44
N ARG A 222 -3.71 -2.54 12.05
CA ARG A 222 -4.72 -3.58 12.29
C ARG A 222 -5.35 -4.12 11.01
N ASP A 223 -5.68 -3.23 10.07
CA ASP A 223 -6.33 -3.56 8.80
C ASP A 223 -5.64 -2.81 7.65
N PRO A 224 -4.41 -3.21 7.27
CA PRO A 224 -3.72 -2.64 6.11
C PRO A 224 -4.46 -2.93 4.79
N GLY A 225 -5.25 -4.01 4.71
CA GLY A 225 -6.06 -4.36 3.54
C GLY A 225 -7.04 -3.27 3.16
N GLN A 226 -7.77 -2.71 4.13
CA GLN A 226 -8.70 -1.61 3.89
C GLN A 226 -8.01 -0.36 3.31
N VAL A 227 -6.79 -0.06 3.75
CA VAL A 227 -6.00 1.08 3.27
C VAL A 227 -5.47 0.82 1.86
N SER A 228 -5.03 -0.41 1.58
CA SER A 228 -4.63 -0.83 0.23
C SER A 228 -5.79 -0.67 -0.77
N GLU A 229 -7.00 -1.11 -0.39
CA GLU A 229 -8.21 -0.94 -1.22
C GLU A 229 -8.50 0.55 -1.52
N LEU A 230 -8.30 1.44 -0.53
CA LEU A 230 -8.41 2.88 -0.74
C LEU A 230 -7.40 3.37 -1.78
N VAL A 231 -6.11 3.01 -1.64
CA VAL A 231 -5.05 3.45 -2.57
C VAL A 231 -5.32 2.96 -3.98
N HIS A 232 -5.67 1.68 -4.16
CA HIS A 232 -6.05 1.12 -5.46
C HIS A 232 -7.22 1.88 -6.10
N ARG A 233 -8.29 2.13 -5.33
CA ARG A 233 -9.45 2.87 -5.83
C ARG A 233 -9.11 4.30 -6.25
N LEU A 234 -8.23 4.97 -5.51
CA LEU A 234 -7.76 6.31 -5.86
C LEU A 234 -6.91 6.30 -7.14
N LEU A 235 -6.01 5.31 -7.31
CA LEU A 235 -5.20 5.15 -8.53
C LEU A 235 -6.07 4.85 -9.76
N GLU A 236 -7.08 3.98 -9.61
CA GLU A 236 -8.04 3.67 -10.66
C GLU A 236 -8.83 4.92 -11.05
N ALA A 237 -9.33 5.67 -10.07
CA ALA A 237 -10.04 6.91 -10.31
C ALA A 237 -9.17 8.00 -10.97
N CYS A 238 -7.86 8.02 -10.71
CA CYS A 238 -6.93 8.92 -11.42
C CYS A 238 -6.71 8.53 -12.89
N SER A 239 -6.93 7.27 -13.24
CA SER A 239 -6.75 6.76 -14.60
C SER A 239 -7.99 6.96 -15.48
N ASP A 240 -9.14 7.24 -14.88
CA ASP A 240 -10.37 7.54 -15.60
C ASP A 240 -10.31 8.96 -16.20
N SER A 241 -10.25 9.03 -17.54
CA SER A 241 -10.21 10.31 -18.27
C SER A 241 -11.43 11.21 -18.04
N ALA A 242 -12.54 10.66 -17.54
CA ALA A 242 -13.74 11.43 -17.21
C ALA A 242 -13.74 11.96 -15.77
N ALA A 243 -12.79 11.51 -14.94
CA ALA A 243 -12.67 11.93 -13.55
C ALA A 243 -11.69 13.10 -13.38
N THR A 244 -12.04 14.02 -12.48
CA THR A 244 -11.09 15.03 -12.01
C THR A 244 -10.44 14.51 -10.73
N PRO A 245 -9.13 14.21 -10.70
CA PRO A 245 -8.47 13.53 -9.58
C PRO A 245 -8.13 14.46 -8.40
N TRP A 246 -9.03 15.39 -8.05
CA TRP A 246 -8.80 16.34 -6.98
C TRP A 246 -8.60 15.65 -5.63
N GLY A 247 -7.51 16.00 -4.94
CA GLY A 247 -7.17 15.47 -3.63
C GLY A 247 -6.74 14.00 -3.63
N MET A 248 -6.76 13.30 -4.78
CA MET A 248 -6.49 11.87 -4.84
C MET A 248 -5.00 11.57 -4.80
N ILE A 249 -4.21 12.26 -5.63
CA ILE A 249 -2.76 12.07 -5.72
C ILE A 249 -2.10 12.53 -4.41
N GLU A 250 -2.58 13.64 -3.84
CA GLU A 250 -2.17 14.17 -2.56
C GLU A 250 -2.45 13.16 -1.43
N THR A 251 -3.62 12.50 -1.48
CA THR A 251 -3.98 11.46 -0.52
C THR A 251 -3.10 10.23 -0.67
N ILE A 252 -2.87 9.74 -1.90
CA ILE A 252 -1.97 8.60 -2.14
C ILE A 252 -0.56 8.92 -1.63
N GLY A 253 -0.03 10.10 -1.96
CA GLY A 253 1.28 10.57 -1.47
C GLY A 253 1.35 10.58 0.06
N SER A 254 0.32 11.12 0.72
CA SER A 254 0.25 11.19 2.18
C SER A 254 0.19 9.81 2.84
N VAL A 255 -0.57 8.87 2.26
CA VAL A 255 -0.68 7.48 2.75
C VAL A 255 0.67 6.77 2.62
N VAL A 256 1.30 6.85 1.44
CA VAL A 256 2.58 6.19 1.18
C VAL A 256 3.71 6.79 2.02
N ALA A 257 3.76 8.12 2.16
CA ALA A 257 4.75 8.79 2.99
C ALA A 257 4.59 8.45 4.49
N ALA A 258 3.37 8.19 4.96
CA ALA A 258 3.11 7.85 6.35
C ALA A 258 3.42 6.37 6.70
N ARG A 259 3.26 5.45 5.74
CA ARG A 259 3.56 4.01 5.87
C ARG A 259 4.32 3.44 4.67
N PRO A 260 5.55 3.91 4.40
CA PRO A 260 6.33 3.45 3.25
C PRO A 260 6.79 1.99 3.38
N ASP A 261 6.85 1.45 4.60
CA ASP A 261 7.10 0.04 4.91
C ASP A 261 6.06 -0.89 4.24
N ILE A 262 4.78 -0.53 4.38
CA ILE A 262 3.68 -1.29 3.76
C ILE A 262 3.45 -0.83 2.32
N PHE A 263 3.21 0.47 2.12
CA PHE A 263 2.65 1.01 0.87
C PHE A 263 3.71 1.56 -0.09
N GLY A 264 5.01 1.47 0.23
CA GLY A 264 6.09 2.04 -0.57
C GLY A 264 6.13 1.57 -2.04
N ALA A 265 5.64 0.36 -2.33
CA ALA A 265 5.53 -0.15 -3.69
C ALA A 265 4.61 0.69 -4.58
N PHE A 266 3.64 1.43 -4.01
CA PHE A 266 2.75 2.29 -4.78
C PHE A 266 3.45 3.52 -5.37
N THR A 267 4.63 3.88 -4.86
CA THR A 267 5.44 5.01 -5.35
C THR A 267 5.67 4.94 -6.86
N ARG A 268 5.91 3.73 -7.41
CA ARG A 268 6.18 3.53 -8.85
C ARG A 268 5.02 3.95 -9.75
N HIS A 269 3.78 3.91 -9.25
CA HIS A 269 2.59 4.24 -10.03
C HIS A 269 2.35 5.76 -10.13
N LEU A 270 2.84 6.55 -9.17
CA LEU A 270 2.61 8.00 -9.14
C LEU A 270 3.20 8.71 -10.36
N LEU A 271 4.39 8.31 -10.81
CA LEU A 271 5.07 8.96 -11.94
C LEU A 271 4.27 8.86 -13.25
N GLY A 272 3.41 7.85 -13.40
CA GLY A 272 2.53 7.71 -14.57
C GLY A 272 1.55 8.89 -14.75
N PHE A 273 1.27 9.64 -13.69
CA PHE A 273 0.34 10.79 -13.71
C PHE A 273 1.05 12.15 -13.84
N VAL A 274 2.38 12.19 -13.94
CA VAL A 274 3.14 13.46 -13.95
C VAL A 274 2.95 14.29 -15.23
N SER A 275 2.59 13.63 -16.33
CA SER A 275 2.49 14.25 -17.65
C SER A 275 1.29 15.18 -17.79
N ALA A 276 0.20 14.95 -17.05
CA ALA A 276 -0.99 15.79 -17.11
C ALA A 276 -0.84 17.04 -16.24
N ASP A 277 -1.16 18.22 -16.80
CA ASP A 277 -1.03 19.51 -16.10
C ASP A 277 -1.81 19.54 -14.77
N SER A 278 -2.98 18.90 -14.73
CA SER A 278 -3.89 18.88 -13.57
C SER A 278 -3.39 18.07 -12.38
N THR A 279 -2.39 17.19 -12.57
CA THR A 279 -1.85 16.29 -11.54
C THR A 279 -0.35 16.44 -11.34
N ARG A 280 0.36 17.11 -12.27
CA ARG A 280 1.82 17.21 -12.28
C ARG A 280 2.39 17.68 -10.94
N VAL A 281 1.88 18.80 -10.43
CA VAL A 281 2.35 19.40 -9.17
C VAL A 281 2.09 18.44 -8.00
N GLN A 282 0.92 17.82 -7.96
CA GLN A 282 0.51 16.88 -6.91
C GLN A 282 1.39 15.63 -6.91
N VAL A 283 1.73 15.10 -8.10
CA VAL A 283 2.61 13.94 -8.24
C VAL A 283 4.02 14.27 -7.75
N ILE A 284 4.58 15.41 -8.18
CA ILE A 284 5.93 15.82 -7.77
C ILE A 284 5.97 16.06 -6.27
N TRP A 285 4.94 16.70 -5.70
CA TRP A 285 4.79 16.86 -4.26
C TRP A 285 4.72 15.51 -3.54
N ALA A 286 3.89 14.58 -4.01
CA ALA A 286 3.72 13.26 -3.39
C ALA A 286 5.03 12.47 -3.36
N LEU A 287 5.77 12.48 -4.47
CA LEU A 287 7.11 11.88 -4.54
C LEU A 287 8.08 12.55 -3.56
N ALA A 288 8.01 13.88 -3.42
CA ALA A 288 8.84 14.60 -2.47
C ALA A 288 8.49 14.24 -1.02
N GLU A 289 7.21 14.07 -0.67
CA GLU A 289 6.80 13.60 0.65
C GLU A 289 7.31 12.19 0.96
N ILE A 290 7.17 11.26 0.02
CA ILE A 290 7.69 9.89 0.17
C ILE A 290 9.22 9.91 0.35
N ALA A 291 9.91 10.73 -0.44
CA ALA A 291 11.37 10.86 -0.39
C ALA A 291 11.90 11.45 0.93
N GLN A 292 11.06 12.09 1.74
CA GLN A 292 11.50 12.64 3.03
C GLN A 292 12.01 11.56 3.98
N SER A 293 11.35 10.41 4.00
CA SER A 293 11.75 9.25 4.80
C SER A 293 12.42 8.20 3.92
N ARG A 294 11.89 7.93 2.73
CA ARG A 294 12.36 6.83 1.86
C ARG A 294 12.75 7.35 0.47
N PRO A 295 13.86 8.09 0.35
CA PRO A 295 14.35 8.60 -0.93
C PRO A 295 14.68 7.48 -1.93
N ASP A 296 15.06 6.31 -1.45
CA ASP A 296 15.32 5.10 -2.23
C ASP A 296 14.13 4.71 -3.11
N LEU A 297 12.90 4.74 -2.57
CA LEU A 297 11.68 4.37 -3.31
C LEU A 297 11.46 5.25 -4.55
N VAL A 298 11.89 6.50 -4.51
CA VAL A 298 11.79 7.42 -5.64
C VAL A 298 12.98 7.28 -6.57
N ARG A 299 14.20 7.04 -6.04
CA ARG A 299 15.39 6.79 -6.87
C ARG A 299 15.27 5.54 -7.74
N GLU A 300 14.47 4.56 -7.32
CA GLU A 300 14.14 3.36 -8.11
C GLU A 300 13.14 3.61 -9.25
N THR A 301 12.47 4.77 -9.26
CA THR A 301 11.59 5.16 -10.36
C THR A 301 12.38 5.83 -11.51
N PRO A 302 11.79 5.96 -12.71
CA PRO A 302 12.33 6.78 -13.80
C PRO A 302 12.35 8.30 -13.52
N PHE A 303 12.80 8.75 -12.33
CA PHE A 303 12.70 10.14 -11.86
C PHE A 303 13.47 11.14 -12.74
N TYR A 304 14.47 10.71 -13.53
CA TYR A 304 15.15 11.54 -14.52
C TYR A 304 14.18 12.20 -15.53
N SER A 305 13.02 11.58 -15.77
CA SER A 305 11.96 12.15 -16.57
C SER A 305 11.48 13.50 -16.04
N THR A 306 11.67 13.81 -14.75
CA THR A 306 11.29 15.09 -14.14
C THR A 306 12.28 16.24 -14.38
N PHE A 307 13.48 15.98 -14.90
CA PHE A 307 14.54 17.01 -14.97
C PHE A 307 14.16 18.19 -15.87
N HIS A 308 13.45 17.92 -16.97
CA HIS A 308 13.04 18.96 -17.91
C HIS A 308 12.09 19.98 -17.26
N PHE A 309 11.38 19.59 -16.20
CA PHE A 309 10.46 20.48 -15.48
C PHE A 309 11.16 21.55 -14.66
N LEU A 310 12.48 21.48 -14.44
CA LEU A 310 13.24 22.60 -13.85
C LEU A 310 13.20 23.86 -14.73
N ASN A 311 12.87 23.74 -16.02
CA ASN A 311 12.68 24.87 -16.95
C ASN A 311 11.20 25.10 -17.30
N HIS A 312 10.26 24.52 -16.55
CA HIS A 312 8.83 24.66 -16.83
C HIS A 312 8.36 26.12 -16.63
N PRO A 313 7.42 26.66 -17.43
CA PRO A 313 6.97 28.04 -17.28
C PRO A 313 6.27 28.34 -15.95
N ASP A 314 5.60 27.34 -15.35
CA ASP A 314 4.96 27.46 -14.03
C ASP A 314 6.01 27.34 -12.89
N PRO A 315 6.17 28.38 -12.03
CA PRO A 315 7.09 28.33 -10.88
C PRO A 315 6.76 27.21 -9.90
N GLN A 316 5.48 26.89 -9.70
CA GLN A 316 5.04 25.84 -8.79
C GLN A 316 5.64 24.49 -9.19
N VAL A 317 5.71 24.21 -10.51
CA VAL A 317 6.34 23.01 -11.04
C VAL A 317 7.85 23.03 -10.82
N ARG A 318 8.54 24.12 -11.19
CA ARG A 318 10.01 24.24 -11.04
C ARG A 318 10.44 24.04 -9.59
N GLY A 319 9.78 24.74 -8.67
CA GLY A 319 10.08 24.69 -7.23
C GLY A 319 9.83 23.33 -6.60
N GLN A 320 8.72 22.66 -6.95
CA GLN A 320 8.44 21.31 -6.45
C GLN A 320 9.44 20.28 -6.96
N VAL A 321 9.90 20.39 -8.21
CA VAL A 321 10.94 19.51 -8.74
C VAL A 321 12.28 19.77 -8.05
N ALA A 322 12.64 21.03 -7.82
CA ALA A 322 13.83 21.36 -7.05
C ALA A 322 13.79 20.70 -5.65
N ARG A 323 12.65 20.82 -4.96
CA ARG A 323 12.40 20.18 -3.65
C ARG A 323 12.53 18.66 -3.72
N LEU A 324 11.90 18.02 -4.71
CA LEU A 324 11.98 16.58 -4.93
C LEU A 324 13.44 16.13 -5.10
N LEU A 325 14.18 16.76 -6.02
CA LEU A 325 15.57 16.43 -6.34
C LEU A 325 16.50 16.61 -5.14
N GLY A 326 16.22 17.62 -4.31
CA GLY A 326 16.89 17.81 -3.03
C GLY A 326 16.65 16.66 -2.04
N ARG A 327 15.40 16.23 -1.88
CA ARG A 327 15.02 15.15 -0.95
C ARG A 327 15.57 13.79 -1.37
N ILE A 328 15.67 13.51 -2.67
CA ILE A 328 16.30 12.28 -3.16
C ILE A 328 17.83 12.39 -3.32
N THR A 329 18.43 13.51 -2.90
CA THR A 329 19.86 13.81 -3.01
C THR A 329 20.41 13.56 -4.43
N ALA A 330 19.74 14.09 -5.46
CA ALA A 330 20.11 13.94 -6.87
C ALA A 330 21.34 14.77 -7.24
N SER A 331 22.53 14.23 -6.99
CA SER A 331 23.83 14.89 -7.26
C SER A 331 24.03 15.32 -8.72
N GLU A 332 23.45 14.56 -9.64
CA GLU A 332 23.42 14.77 -11.08
C GLU A 332 22.61 16.00 -11.52
N ALA A 333 21.78 16.58 -10.63
CA ALA A 333 20.93 17.73 -10.93
C ALA A 333 21.50 19.06 -10.43
N VAL A 334 22.67 19.06 -9.75
CA VAL A 334 23.21 20.26 -9.08
C VAL A 334 23.40 21.44 -10.04
N MET A 335 23.90 21.19 -11.25
CA MET A 335 24.11 22.24 -12.25
C MET A 335 22.79 22.90 -12.67
N GLN A 336 21.74 22.11 -12.88
CA GLN A 336 20.42 22.57 -13.25
C GLN A 336 19.76 23.33 -12.09
N LEU A 337 19.93 22.86 -10.86
CA LEU A 337 19.43 23.54 -9.65
C LEU A 337 20.12 24.90 -9.42
N MET A 338 21.42 25.03 -9.72
CA MET A 338 22.11 26.32 -9.66
C MET A 338 21.52 27.37 -10.60
N GLY A 339 20.95 26.93 -11.73
CA GLY A 339 20.25 27.81 -12.67
C GLY A 339 19.02 28.50 -12.08
N LEU A 340 18.46 27.97 -10.98
CA LEU A 340 17.27 28.51 -10.31
C LEU A 340 17.57 29.48 -9.16
N TYR A 341 18.85 29.78 -8.88
CA TYR A 341 19.24 30.57 -7.71
C TYR A 341 18.66 32.00 -7.67
N GLN A 342 18.33 32.56 -8.84
CA GLN A 342 17.75 33.91 -8.97
C GLN A 342 16.23 33.90 -9.19
N ASP A 343 15.59 32.73 -9.25
CA ASP A 343 14.16 32.60 -9.48
C ASP A 343 13.38 32.91 -8.19
N GLN A 344 12.98 34.17 -8.01
CA GLN A 344 12.26 34.65 -6.82
C GLN A 344 10.74 34.51 -6.94
N GLU A 345 10.22 33.79 -7.94
CA GLU A 345 8.78 33.56 -8.03
C GLU A 345 8.28 32.76 -6.83
N GLU A 346 7.19 33.25 -6.22
CA GLU A 346 6.58 32.65 -5.05
C GLU A 346 5.84 31.37 -5.41
N ILE A 347 5.96 30.37 -4.54
CA ILE A 347 5.29 29.08 -4.65
C ILE A 347 4.71 28.69 -3.29
N VAL A 348 3.71 27.81 -3.31
CA VAL A 348 3.11 27.26 -2.09
C VAL A 348 3.45 25.78 -2.00
N ILE A 349 4.18 25.38 -0.96
CA ILE A 349 4.38 23.96 -0.64
C ILE A 349 3.46 23.58 0.52
N TRP A 350 3.02 22.32 0.55
CA TRP A 350 2.18 21.81 1.62
C TRP A 350 3.01 20.95 2.55
N GLU A 351 3.07 21.32 3.83
CA GLU A 351 3.80 20.59 4.86
C GLU A 351 2.88 20.37 6.06
N ALA A 352 2.74 19.11 6.47
CA ALA A 352 1.84 18.71 7.54
C ALA A 352 0.38 19.21 7.38
N GLY A 353 -0.11 19.31 6.15
CA GLY A 353 -1.46 19.78 5.83
C GLY A 353 -1.60 21.30 5.79
N GLU A 354 -0.55 22.07 6.08
CA GLU A 354 -0.58 23.53 6.07
C GLU A 354 0.21 24.11 4.89
N PRO A 355 -0.25 25.25 4.33
CA PRO A 355 0.45 25.91 3.24
C PRO A 355 1.66 26.68 3.77
N VAL A 356 2.80 26.52 3.10
CA VAL A 356 4.04 27.25 3.38
C VAL A 356 4.44 27.99 2.12
N VAL A 357 4.48 29.32 2.21
CA VAL A 357 4.95 30.19 1.13
C VAL A 357 6.48 30.20 1.13
N THR A 358 7.06 30.02 -0.05
CA THR A 358 8.51 29.98 -0.29
C THR A 358 8.78 30.44 -1.74
N THR A 359 10.03 30.39 -2.21
CA THR A 359 10.37 30.70 -3.59
C THR A 359 11.07 29.54 -4.29
N VAL A 360 11.09 29.57 -5.63
CA VAL A 360 11.85 28.58 -6.42
C VAL A 360 13.33 28.59 -6.03
N ALA A 361 13.93 29.76 -5.86
CA ALA A 361 15.32 29.94 -5.43
C ALA A 361 15.58 29.33 -4.04
N GLU A 362 14.66 29.51 -3.08
CA GLU A 362 14.81 28.94 -1.75
C GLU A 362 14.76 27.40 -1.79
N GLN A 363 13.83 26.81 -2.56
CA GLN A 363 13.79 25.36 -2.73
C GLN A 363 15.03 24.81 -3.44
N ALA A 364 15.54 25.52 -4.45
CA ALA A 364 16.79 25.15 -5.13
C ALA A 364 18.00 25.21 -4.18
N ALA A 365 18.10 26.24 -3.34
CA ALA A 365 19.16 26.36 -2.35
C ALA A 365 19.11 25.24 -1.32
N ARG A 366 17.91 24.94 -0.77
CA ARG A 366 17.69 23.80 0.15
C ARG A 366 18.05 22.47 -0.51
N ALA A 367 17.70 22.31 -1.79
CA ALA A 367 18.03 21.09 -2.54
C ALA A 367 19.54 20.88 -2.67
N ILE A 368 20.29 21.92 -3.03
CA ILE A 368 21.75 21.86 -3.12
C ILE A 368 22.37 21.55 -1.75
N GLN A 369 21.88 22.18 -0.67
CA GLN A 369 22.33 21.91 0.70
C GLN A 369 22.13 20.44 1.08
N ASN A 370 20.96 19.86 0.79
CA ASN A 370 20.68 18.45 1.07
C ASN A 370 21.62 17.51 0.29
N ILE A 371 21.87 17.81 -0.98
CA ILE A 371 22.79 17.03 -1.84
C ILE A 371 24.24 17.11 -1.36
N GLN A 372 24.68 18.26 -0.86
CA GLN A 372 26.04 18.44 -0.35
C GLN A 372 26.21 17.81 1.04
N GLY A 373 25.23 18.00 1.93
CA GLY A 373 25.25 17.42 3.28
C GLY A 373 25.20 15.89 3.29
N SER A 374 24.67 15.26 2.23
CA SER A 374 24.71 13.80 2.07
C SER A 374 26.08 13.27 1.60
N LYS A 375 26.98 14.11 1.08
CA LYS A 375 28.35 13.70 0.70
C LYS A 375 29.32 13.70 1.88
N GLU A 376 28.97 14.37 2.97
CA GLU A 376 29.80 14.52 4.17
C GLU A 376 29.49 13.48 5.25
N LYS A 377 28.39 12.73 5.12
CA LYS A 377 28.01 11.58 5.96
C LYS A 377 28.41 10.28 5.28
#